data_AF-T0RSC7-F1
#
_entry.id   AF-T0RSC7-F1
#
_cell.length_a   1.000
_cell.length_b   1.000
_cell.length_c   1.000
_cell.angle_alpha   90.00
_cell.angle_beta   90.00
_cell.angle_gamma   90.00
#
_symmetry.space_group_name_H-M   'P 1'
#
loop_
_entity.id
_entity.type
_entity.pdbx_description
1 polymer ?
#
loop_
_entity_poly.entity_id
_entity_poly.type
_entity_poly.pdbx_seq_one_letter_code
_entity_poly.pdbx_strand_id
1 'polypeptide(L)'
;MGTQVLAKDFITVGVSGFGTRRAENYWQPSGAHDNLPTSGAYKSYKLVHYAKKKELQQIVDNFECSKGKKGRKDLGLIVMANSWGSYKAIKLTKMYKKACGEEIDLFIMVDGVKKPIAAQGIRPKAKKCVNFYQTRGVVRGKAIKGCENHDMTKYCYDSDSGVQCHIRVEWSGTADGAQIIRDYIYSN
;
A
#
# COMPACT_ATOMS: atom_id res chain seq x y z
N MET A 1 18.61 28.39 -16.34
CA MET A 1 17.76 28.53 -15.12
C MET A 1 17.73 27.16 -14.45
N GLY A 2 18.48 26.98 -13.37
CA GLY A 2 18.48 25.71 -12.63
C GLY A 2 17.14 25.51 -11.95
N THR A 3 16.45 24.42 -12.25
CA THR A 3 15.25 24.00 -11.53
C THR A 3 15.67 23.74 -10.09
N GLN A 4 15.26 24.61 -9.15
CA GLN A 4 15.29 24.26 -7.73
C GLN A 4 14.47 22.97 -7.57
N VAL A 5 15.14 21.87 -7.24
CA VAL A 5 14.47 20.65 -6.84
C VAL A 5 13.84 20.95 -5.49
N LEU A 6 12.53 21.16 -5.47
CA LEU A 6 11.79 21.25 -4.22
C LEU A 6 11.94 19.90 -3.51
N ALA A 7 12.36 19.92 -2.24
CA ALA A 7 12.35 18.73 -1.40
C ALA A 7 10.95 18.09 -1.45
N LYS A 8 10.91 16.79 -1.70
CA LYS A 8 9.66 16.09 -1.97
C LYS A 8 9.07 15.53 -0.66
N ASP A 9 7.92 16.04 -0.29
CA ASP A 9 7.16 15.52 0.84
C ASP A 9 6.28 14.34 0.43
N PHE A 10 5.88 13.50 1.39
CA PHE A 10 5.02 12.34 1.12
C PHE A 10 3.84 12.24 2.07
N ILE A 11 2.67 11.89 1.52
CA ILE A 11 1.60 11.25 2.28
C ILE A 11 1.80 9.76 2.22
N THR A 12 1.88 9.11 3.39
CA THR A 12 1.95 7.65 3.51
C THR A 12 0.60 7.08 3.95
N VAL A 13 0.20 5.96 3.35
CA VAL A 13 -1.10 5.34 3.63
C VAL A 13 -0.91 3.84 3.85
N GLY A 14 -1.22 3.38 5.06
CA GLY A 14 -1.33 1.97 5.41
C GLY A 14 -2.77 1.50 5.28
N VAL A 15 -3.02 0.44 4.52
CA VAL A 15 -4.38 -0.13 4.36
C VAL A 15 -4.40 -1.59 4.79
N SER A 16 -5.03 -1.85 5.93
CA SER A 16 -5.03 -3.17 6.56
C SER A 16 -6.13 -4.11 6.04
N GLY A 17 -5.86 -5.41 6.17
CA GLY A 17 -6.74 -6.51 5.78
C GLY A 17 -7.97 -6.74 6.67
N PHE A 18 -8.55 -7.94 6.52
CA PHE A 18 -9.64 -8.43 7.37
C PHE A 18 -9.12 -8.74 8.79
N GLY A 19 -9.95 -8.56 9.82
CA GLY A 19 -9.56 -8.76 11.22
C GLY A 19 -9.02 -7.50 11.92
N THR A 20 -8.40 -6.58 11.19
CA THR A 20 -7.96 -5.28 11.73
C THR A 20 -9.14 -4.31 11.81
N ARG A 21 -9.38 -3.75 13.01
CA ARG A 21 -10.32 -2.62 13.22
C ARG A 21 -9.57 -1.29 13.12
N ARG A 22 -10.31 -0.18 13.03
CA ARG A 22 -9.73 1.17 12.98
C ARG A 22 -8.86 1.42 14.22
N ALA A 23 -7.82 2.24 14.10
CA ALA A 23 -6.83 2.49 15.16
C ALA A 23 -7.44 2.96 16.50
N GLU A 24 -8.61 3.58 16.48
CA GLU A 24 -9.39 4.03 17.64
C GLU A 24 -10.19 2.90 18.35
N ASN A 25 -10.20 1.70 17.80
CA ASN A 25 -10.76 0.50 18.41
C ASN A 25 -9.65 -0.52 18.58
N TYR A 26 -9.44 -1.04 19.79
CA TYR A 26 -8.56 -2.21 19.99
C TYR A 26 -8.92 -3.31 18.98
N TRP A 27 -7.91 -3.94 18.36
CA TRP A 27 -7.84 -5.33 17.84
C TRP A 27 -6.82 -5.49 16.68
N GLN A 28 -6.57 -6.75 16.27
CA GLN A 28 -5.39 -7.34 15.62
C GLN A 28 -4.41 -6.39 14.89
N PRO A 29 -3.11 -6.42 15.28
CA PRO A 29 -2.08 -5.60 14.65
C PRO A 29 -1.96 -5.94 13.17
N SER A 30 -1.51 -4.96 12.39
CA SER A 30 -1.35 -5.10 10.95
C SER A 30 0.00 -4.55 10.57
N GLY A 31 0.82 -5.36 9.89
CA GLY A 31 2.12 -4.92 9.40
C GLY A 31 2.01 -3.67 8.51
N ALA A 32 0.93 -3.55 7.72
CA ALA A 32 0.68 -2.37 6.89
C ALA A 32 0.43 -1.07 7.68
N HIS A 33 0.15 -1.16 8.99
CA HIS A 33 -0.02 -0.02 9.89
C HIS A 33 1.19 0.18 10.77
N ASP A 34 1.73 -0.91 11.31
CA ASP A 34 2.76 -0.86 12.36
C ASP A 34 4.16 -0.69 11.76
N ASN A 35 4.41 -1.27 10.59
CA ASN A 35 5.68 -1.07 9.89
C ASN A 35 5.67 0.16 8.98
N LEU A 36 4.53 0.82 8.77
CA LEU A 36 4.44 1.98 7.87
C LEU A 36 5.37 3.10 8.35
N PRO A 37 6.37 3.50 7.54
CA PRO A 37 7.22 4.63 7.91
C PRO A 37 6.40 5.91 7.99
N THR A 38 6.46 6.57 9.14
CA THR A 38 5.82 7.87 9.40
C THR A 38 6.83 9.00 9.56
N SER A 39 8.09 8.69 9.87
CA SER A 39 9.18 9.68 9.95
C SER A 39 9.46 10.24 8.56
N GLY A 40 9.47 11.56 8.42
CA GLY A 40 9.60 12.26 7.14
C GLY A 40 8.33 12.29 6.28
N ALA A 41 7.19 11.81 6.76
CA ALA A 41 5.92 11.94 6.06
C ALA A 41 5.21 13.25 6.44
N TYR A 42 4.73 14.00 5.46
CA TYR A 42 3.86 15.18 5.66
C TYR A 42 2.58 14.78 6.41
N LYS A 43 2.01 13.62 6.07
CA LYS A 43 0.84 13.06 6.75
C LYS A 43 0.80 11.55 6.59
N SER A 44 0.32 10.86 7.62
CA SER A 44 0.16 9.41 7.61
C SER A 44 -1.30 9.03 7.83
N TYR A 45 -1.79 8.05 7.08
CA TYR A 45 -3.16 7.53 7.21
C TYR A 45 -3.13 6.03 7.48
N LYS A 46 -3.91 5.58 8.47
CA LYS A 46 -4.14 4.16 8.76
C LYS A 46 -5.59 3.82 8.44
N LEU A 47 -5.81 3.12 7.34
CA LEU A 47 -7.12 2.70 6.84
C LEU A 47 -7.30 1.19 6.95
N VAL A 48 -8.53 0.73 6.89
CA VAL A 48 -8.91 -0.70 6.93
C VAL A 48 -9.62 -1.10 5.64
N HIS A 49 -9.75 -2.40 5.37
CA HIS A 49 -10.35 -2.93 4.13
C HIS A 49 -11.79 -2.47 3.87
N TYR A 50 -12.53 -2.00 4.89
CA TYR A 50 -13.88 -1.43 4.75
C TYR A 50 -13.90 0.11 4.68
N ALA A 51 -12.76 0.77 4.47
CA ALA A 51 -12.70 2.22 4.31
C ALA A 51 -13.72 2.75 3.28
N LYS A 52 -14.44 3.79 3.69
CA LYS A 52 -15.49 4.43 2.89
C LYS A 52 -14.86 5.34 1.84
N LYS A 53 -15.62 5.62 0.78
CA LYS A 53 -15.18 6.53 -0.31
C LYS A 53 -14.78 7.91 0.22
N LYS A 54 -15.48 8.43 1.23
CA LYS A 54 -15.17 9.73 1.86
C LYS A 54 -13.78 9.75 2.51
N GLU A 55 -13.37 8.67 3.17
CA GLU A 55 -12.03 8.56 3.78
C GLU A 55 -10.93 8.54 2.70
N LEU A 56 -11.16 7.83 1.59
CA LEU A 56 -10.23 7.86 0.46
C LEU A 56 -10.18 9.23 -0.21
N GLN A 57 -11.32 9.93 -0.29
CA GLN A 57 -11.39 11.27 -0.86
C GLN A 57 -10.60 12.27 -0.01
N GLN A 58 -10.71 12.21 1.32
CA GLN A 58 -9.93 13.04 2.23
C GLN A 58 -8.42 12.94 2.02
N ILE A 59 -7.91 11.78 1.58
CA ILE A 59 -6.50 11.63 1.23
C ILE A 59 -6.18 12.39 -0.07
N VAL A 60 -7.01 12.21 -1.10
CA VAL A 60 -6.85 12.87 -2.41
C VAL A 60 -6.97 14.39 -2.30
N ASP A 61 -7.81 14.89 -1.40
CA ASP A 61 -8.06 16.32 -1.22
C ASP A 61 -6.80 17.08 -0.74
N ASN A 62 -5.84 16.42 -0.06
CA ASN A 62 -4.57 17.07 0.35
C ASN A 62 -3.69 17.49 -0.84
N PHE A 63 -3.93 16.96 -2.04
CA PHE A 63 -3.12 17.23 -3.23
C PHE A 63 -3.63 18.42 -4.07
N GLU A 64 -4.73 19.04 -3.64
CA GLU A 64 -5.33 20.23 -4.27
C GLU A 64 -5.55 20.06 -5.78
N CYS A 65 -6.01 18.87 -6.17
CA CYS A 65 -6.11 18.51 -7.57
C CYS A 65 -7.25 19.25 -8.26
N SER A 66 -6.95 19.94 -9.35
CA SER A 66 -7.92 20.72 -10.14
C SER A 66 -7.77 20.40 -11.62
N LYS A 67 -8.91 20.14 -12.29
CA LYS A 67 -8.97 19.82 -13.74
C LYS A 67 -7.98 18.72 -14.16
N GLY A 68 -7.81 17.68 -13.34
CA GLY A 68 -6.91 16.57 -13.66
C GLY A 68 -5.44 16.88 -13.49
N LYS A 69 -5.07 17.90 -12.70
CA LYS A 69 -3.69 18.28 -12.43
C LYS A 69 -3.46 18.43 -10.93
N LYS A 70 -2.34 17.92 -10.44
CA LYS A 70 -1.91 18.07 -9.06
C LYS A 70 -1.48 19.51 -8.77
N GLY A 71 -2.04 20.12 -7.73
CA GLY A 71 -1.68 21.47 -7.30
C GLY A 71 -0.34 21.47 -6.56
N ARG A 72 -0.23 20.61 -5.53
CA ARG A 72 0.99 20.39 -4.73
C ARG A 72 2.00 19.50 -5.47
N LYS A 73 2.82 20.10 -6.33
CA LYS A 73 3.81 19.38 -7.16
C LYS A 73 4.87 18.64 -6.34
N ASP A 74 5.23 19.21 -5.20
CA ASP A 74 6.16 18.73 -4.17
C ASP A 74 5.63 17.55 -3.34
N LEU A 75 4.32 17.28 -3.34
CA LEU A 75 3.72 16.24 -2.50
C LEU A 75 3.50 14.93 -3.27
N GLY A 76 4.07 13.83 -2.78
CA GLY A 76 3.92 12.48 -3.31
C GLY A 76 2.94 11.61 -2.51
N LEU A 77 2.54 10.47 -3.10
CA LEU A 77 1.67 9.49 -2.45
C LEU A 77 2.32 8.11 -2.43
N ILE A 78 2.48 7.55 -1.23
CA ILE A 78 2.99 6.20 -0.98
C ILE A 78 1.92 5.37 -0.28
N VAL A 79 1.67 4.16 -0.77
CA VAL A 79 0.65 3.27 -0.21
C VAL A 79 1.25 1.91 0.09
N MET A 80 1.05 1.41 1.31
CA MET A 80 1.31 0.02 1.69
C MET A 80 0.00 -0.64 2.08
N ALA A 81 -0.26 -1.83 1.54
CA ALA A 81 -1.48 -2.56 1.82
C ALA A 81 -1.20 -4.06 1.97
N ASN A 82 -1.87 -4.68 2.93
CA ASN A 82 -1.88 -6.13 3.05
C ASN A 82 -3.26 -6.71 2.74
N SER A 83 -3.29 -7.98 2.33
CA SER A 83 -4.49 -8.80 2.31
C SER A 83 -5.68 -8.12 1.61
N TRP A 84 -6.86 -8.09 2.24
CA TRP A 84 -8.09 -7.46 1.73
C TRP A 84 -7.99 -5.92 1.65
N GLY A 85 -7.05 -5.30 2.36
CA GLY A 85 -6.78 -3.86 2.27
C GLY A 85 -6.34 -3.43 0.87
N SER A 86 -5.72 -4.34 0.13
CA SER A 86 -5.25 -4.15 -1.26
C SER A 86 -6.35 -3.64 -2.19
N TYR A 87 -7.62 -4.06 -2.01
CA TYR A 87 -8.72 -3.58 -2.84
C TYR A 87 -8.97 -2.07 -2.68
N LYS A 88 -9.02 -1.59 -1.42
CA LYS A 88 -9.24 -0.17 -1.12
C LYS A 88 -8.02 0.66 -1.50
N ALA A 89 -6.82 0.13 -1.28
CA ALA A 89 -5.58 0.76 -1.70
C ALA A 89 -5.53 0.96 -3.22
N ILE A 90 -5.87 -0.07 -4.02
CA ILE A 90 -5.95 0.06 -5.48
C ILE A 90 -7.02 1.09 -5.88
N LYS A 91 -8.18 1.09 -5.19
CA LYS A 91 -9.21 2.10 -5.43
C LYS A 91 -8.70 3.52 -5.18
N LEU A 92 -7.92 3.75 -4.12
CA LEU A 92 -7.26 5.02 -3.85
C LEU A 92 -6.36 5.44 -5.01
N THR A 93 -5.52 4.54 -5.54
CA THR A 93 -4.64 4.87 -6.69
C THR A 93 -5.42 5.30 -7.94
N LYS A 94 -6.57 4.66 -8.20
CA LYS A 94 -7.45 5.03 -9.32
C LYS A 94 -8.13 6.38 -9.09
N MET A 95 -8.57 6.66 -7.86
CA MET A 95 -9.16 7.95 -7.49
C MET A 95 -8.14 9.07 -7.64
N TYR A 96 -6.93 8.87 -7.14
CA TYR A 96 -5.81 9.81 -7.28
C TYR A 96 -5.51 10.09 -8.75
N LYS A 97 -5.30 9.05 -9.58
CA LYS A 97 -5.04 9.24 -11.02
C LYS A 97 -6.15 10.01 -11.73
N LYS A 98 -7.40 9.73 -11.39
CA LYS A 98 -8.56 10.44 -11.97
C LYS A 98 -8.58 11.91 -11.56
N ALA A 99 -8.31 12.22 -10.30
CA ALA A 99 -8.38 13.59 -9.78
C ALA A 99 -7.18 14.45 -10.21
N CYS A 100 -5.98 13.87 -10.16
CA CYS A 100 -4.70 14.58 -10.24
C CYS A 100 -3.96 14.37 -11.56
N GLY A 101 -4.42 13.45 -12.42
CA GLY A 101 -3.80 13.14 -13.72
C GLY A 101 -2.53 12.31 -13.66
N GLU A 102 -2.02 12.01 -12.46
CA GLU A 102 -0.73 11.37 -12.23
C GLU A 102 -0.88 10.02 -11.52
N GLU A 103 0.11 9.14 -11.66
CA GLU A 103 0.19 7.90 -10.87
C GLU A 103 0.84 8.18 -9.51
N ILE A 104 0.47 7.39 -8.49
CA ILE A 104 1.11 7.50 -7.17
C ILE A 104 2.59 7.12 -7.27
N ASP A 105 3.39 7.53 -6.31
CA ASP A 105 4.84 7.34 -6.37
C ASP A 105 5.24 5.88 -6.12
N LEU A 106 4.74 5.28 -5.05
CA LEU A 106 5.08 3.92 -4.66
C LEU A 106 3.87 3.18 -4.10
N PHE A 107 3.69 1.95 -4.57
CA PHE A 107 2.72 1.00 -4.03
C PHE A 107 3.41 -0.27 -3.55
N ILE A 108 3.24 -0.62 -2.29
CA ILE A 108 3.65 -1.90 -1.70
C ILE A 108 2.40 -2.76 -1.45
N MET A 109 2.34 -3.94 -2.04
CA MET A 109 1.30 -4.94 -1.80
C MET A 109 1.90 -6.13 -1.07
N VAL A 110 1.24 -6.58 0.00
CA VAL A 110 1.67 -7.77 0.76
C VAL A 110 0.51 -8.76 0.88
N ASP A 111 0.70 -9.92 0.27
CA ASP A 111 -0.24 -11.05 0.22
C ASP A 111 -1.68 -10.64 -0.11
N GLY A 112 -1.85 -9.83 -1.16
CA GLY A 112 -3.16 -9.36 -1.60
C GLY A 112 -4.09 -10.53 -2.00
N VAL A 113 -5.28 -10.60 -1.40
CA VAL A 113 -6.17 -11.76 -1.53
C VAL A 113 -7.15 -11.63 -2.72
N LYS A 114 -7.38 -12.76 -3.40
CA LYS A 114 -8.45 -12.97 -4.39
C LYS A 114 -9.57 -13.80 -3.77
N LYS A 115 -10.75 -13.20 -3.72
CA LYS A 115 -12.07 -13.79 -3.39
C LYS A 115 -12.56 -13.59 -1.93
N PRO A 116 -13.88 -13.41 -1.74
CA PRO A 116 -14.94 -13.41 -2.77
C PRO A 116 -14.98 -12.12 -3.62
N ILE A 117 -14.26 -11.06 -3.23
CA ILE A 117 -14.38 -9.73 -3.84
C ILE A 117 -12.96 -9.22 -4.19
N ALA A 118 -12.54 -9.44 -5.43
CA ALA A 118 -11.16 -9.32 -5.96
C ALA A 118 -10.24 -8.18 -5.45
N ALA A 119 -8.95 -8.49 -5.20
CA ALA A 119 -7.78 -7.64 -5.53
C ALA A 119 -6.44 -8.41 -5.58
N GLN A 120 -6.34 -9.44 -6.44
CA GLN A 120 -5.06 -10.09 -6.74
C GLN A 120 -4.81 -10.05 -8.25
N GLY A 121 -3.61 -9.62 -8.66
CA GLY A 121 -3.25 -9.47 -10.07
C GLY A 121 -3.65 -8.15 -10.73
N ILE A 122 -4.30 -7.24 -10.00
CA ILE A 122 -4.63 -5.90 -10.51
C ILE A 122 -3.43 -5.00 -10.23
N ARG A 123 -2.83 -4.47 -11.30
CA ARG A 123 -1.76 -3.48 -11.17
C ARG A 123 -2.32 -2.16 -10.60
N PRO A 124 -1.77 -1.64 -9.48
CA PRO A 124 -2.12 -0.31 -8.98
C PRO A 124 -1.68 0.78 -9.96
N LYS A 125 -2.29 1.96 -9.90
CA LYS A 125 -1.86 3.13 -10.68
C LYS A 125 -0.70 3.82 -9.96
N ALA A 126 0.49 3.24 -10.09
CA ALA A 126 1.70 3.67 -9.40
C ALA A 126 2.92 3.62 -10.34
N LYS A 127 3.82 4.59 -10.18
CA LYS A 127 5.12 4.68 -10.89
C LYS A 127 5.99 3.48 -10.53
N LYS A 128 6.16 3.21 -9.22
CA LYS A 128 6.79 1.99 -8.69
C LYS A 128 5.75 1.13 -7.97
N CYS A 129 5.80 -0.17 -8.22
CA CYS A 129 4.92 -1.16 -7.58
C CYS A 129 5.75 -2.37 -7.16
N VAL A 130 5.60 -2.78 -5.89
CA VAL A 130 6.24 -3.97 -5.32
C VAL A 130 5.15 -4.87 -4.76
N ASN A 131 5.23 -6.16 -5.05
CA ASN A 131 4.26 -7.17 -4.66
C ASN A 131 4.97 -8.34 -3.97
N PHE A 132 4.78 -8.44 -2.67
CA PHE A 132 5.17 -9.58 -1.84
C PHE A 132 3.99 -10.55 -1.76
N TYR A 133 4.19 -11.82 -2.09
CA TYR A 133 3.09 -12.79 -2.14
C TYR A 133 3.56 -14.20 -1.79
N GLN A 134 2.65 -15.08 -1.38
CA GLN A 134 2.94 -16.51 -1.22
C GLN A 134 1.99 -17.37 -2.05
N THR A 135 2.34 -18.63 -2.30
CA THR A 135 1.59 -19.53 -3.19
C THR A 135 0.99 -20.76 -2.48
N ARG A 136 1.12 -20.86 -1.15
CA ARG A 136 0.80 -22.02 -0.32
C ARG A 136 -0.55 -21.89 0.40
N GLY A 137 -1.29 -22.99 0.50
CA GLY A 137 -2.52 -23.06 1.31
C GLY A 137 -3.74 -22.43 0.63
N VAL A 138 -4.69 -21.91 1.41
CA VAL A 138 -6.00 -21.38 0.95
C VAL A 138 -5.90 -19.92 0.52
N VAL A 139 -5.04 -19.14 1.18
CA VAL A 139 -4.65 -17.82 0.72
C VAL A 139 -3.54 -18.06 -0.28
N ARG A 140 -3.72 -17.75 -1.57
CA ARG A 140 -2.65 -17.89 -2.57
C ARG A 140 -2.55 -16.60 -3.35
N GLY A 141 -1.44 -15.91 -3.18
CA GLY A 141 -0.97 -14.79 -3.98
C GLY A 141 -0.41 -15.21 -5.35
N LYS A 142 -0.12 -14.22 -6.21
CA LYS A 142 0.48 -14.42 -7.53
C LYS A 142 1.21 -13.16 -7.96
N ALA A 143 2.16 -13.31 -8.89
CA ALA A 143 2.83 -12.18 -9.50
C ALA A 143 1.84 -11.23 -10.21
N ILE A 144 2.12 -9.92 -10.11
CA ILE A 144 1.37 -8.85 -10.78
C ILE A 144 2.24 -8.33 -11.93
N LYS A 145 1.72 -8.39 -13.16
CA LYS A 145 2.45 -7.98 -14.36
C LYS A 145 2.91 -6.52 -14.25
N GLY A 146 4.22 -6.33 -14.33
CA GLY A 146 4.88 -5.02 -14.30
C GLY A 146 4.95 -4.36 -12.92
N CYS A 147 4.74 -5.13 -11.85
CA CYS A 147 5.29 -4.83 -10.53
C CYS A 147 6.59 -5.62 -10.34
N GLU A 148 7.44 -5.17 -9.43
CA GLU A 148 8.49 -5.98 -8.82
C GLU A 148 7.82 -7.04 -7.95
N ASN A 149 8.16 -8.32 -8.13
CA ASN A 149 7.45 -9.43 -7.50
C ASN A 149 8.40 -10.27 -6.65
N HIS A 150 8.04 -10.48 -5.39
CA HIS A 150 8.81 -11.27 -4.43
C HIS A 150 7.96 -12.42 -3.94
N ASP A 151 8.31 -13.64 -4.34
CA ASP A 151 7.69 -14.85 -3.80
C ASP A 151 8.25 -15.14 -2.40
N MET A 152 7.39 -15.01 -1.41
CA MET A 152 7.66 -15.20 0.01
C MET A 152 7.24 -16.58 0.50
N THR A 153 6.86 -17.51 -0.38
CA THR A 153 6.44 -18.87 0.00
C THR A 153 7.53 -19.60 0.79
N LYS A 154 8.80 -19.31 0.55
CA LYS A 154 9.95 -19.86 1.27
C LYS A 154 9.96 -19.56 2.78
N TYR A 155 9.22 -18.55 3.23
CA TYR A 155 9.13 -18.19 4.65
C TYR A 155 8.03 -18.97 5.40
N CYS A 156 7.30 -19.84 4.70
CA CYS A 156 6.26 -20.67 5.29
C CYS A 156 6.79 -22.08 5.55
N TYR A 157 6.72 -22.53 6.80
CA TYR A 157 7.16 -23.87 7.18
C TYR A 157 6.21 -24.95 6.64
N ASP A 158 6.71 -26.18 6.54
CA ASP A 158 5.90 -27.30 6.07
C ASP A 158 4.73 -27.66 6.98
N SER A 159 4.83 -27.32 8.26
CA SER A 159 3.75 -27.45 9.23
C SER A 159 2.78 -26.26 9.25
N ASP A 160 3.08 -25.15 8.57
CA ASP A 160 2.25 -23.95 8.65
C ASP A 160 0.91 -24.16 7.92
N SER A 161 -0.18 -23.83 8.61
CA SER A 161 -1.48 -23.60 7.97
C SER A 161 -1.41 -22.39 7.02
N GLY A 162 -2.35 -22.31 6.07
CA GLY A 162 -2.42 -21.17 5.14
C GLY A 162 -2.55 -19.81 5.86
N VAL A 163 -3.19 -19.77 7.04
CA VAL A 163 -3.33 -18.55 7.85
C VAL A 163 -2.02 -18.21 8.56
N GLN A 164 -1.29 -19.19 9.10
CA GLN A 164 0.03 -18.94 9.71
C GLN A 164 1.02 -18.42 8.66
N CYS A 165 1.04 -19.03 7.48
CA CYS A 165 1.82 -18.55 6.34
C CYS A 165 1.44 -17.12 5.95
N HIS A 166 0.13 -16.80 5.88
CA HIS A 166 -0.37 -15.44 5.62
C HIS A 166 0.17 -14.42 6.62
N ILE A 167 0.11 -14.72 7.93
CA ILE A 167 0.60 -13.82 8.98
C ILE A 167 2.12 -13.61 8.88
N ARG A 168 2.91 -14.69 8.66
CA ARG A 168 4.37 -14.56 8.50
C ARG A 168 4.74 -13.69 7.31
N VAL A 169 4.09 -13.92 6.17
CA VAL A 169 4.32 -13.17 4.94
C VAL A 169 3.87 -11.73 5.08
N GLU A 170 2.78 -11.46 5.79
CA GLU A 170 2.39 -10.09 6.14
C GLU A 170 3.50 -9.36 6.88
N TRP A 171 3.97 -9.90 8.01
CA TRP A 171 4.96 -9.22 8.84
C TRP A 171 6.30 -9.04 8.13
N SER A 172 6.77 -10.09 7.45
CA SER A 172 8.04 -10.05 6.72
C SER A 172 7.95 -9.10 5.52
N GLY A 173 6.89 -9.23 4.70
CA GLY A 173 6.73 -8.41 3.49
C GLY A 173 6.45 -6.95 3.79
N THR A 174 5.77 -6.63 4.90
CA THR A 174 5.58 -5.23 5.32
C THR A 174 6.84 -4.64 5.94
N ALA A 175 7.69 -5.43 6.60
CA ALA A 175 9.00 -4.97 7.06
C ALA A 175 9.93 -4.66 5.87
N ASP A 176 10.03 -5.56 4.89
CA ASP A 176 10.78 -5.34 3.66
C ASP A 176 10.23 -4.13 2.88
N GLY A 177 8.90 -4.06 2.77
CA GLY A 177 8.19 -2.94 2.16
C GLY A 177 8.46 -1.60 2.86
N ALA A 178 8.52 -1.59 4.20
CA ALA A 178 8.85 -0.40 4.96
C ALA A 178 10.27 0.08 4.68
N GLN A 179 11.23 -0.82 4.52
CA GLN A 179 12.59 -0.45 4.14
C GLN A 179 12.62 0.20 2.75
N ILE A 180 11.93 -0.41 1.77
CA ILE A 180 11.81 0.17 0.42
C ILE A 180 11.18 1.57 0.47
N ILE A 181 10.19 1.80 1.33
CA ILE A 181 9.56 3.12 1.51
C ILE A 181 10.58 4.11 2.10
N ARG A 182 11.34 3.74 3.14
CA ARG A 182 12.37 4.62 3.72
C ARG A 182 13.41 5.00 2.68
N ASP A 183 13.95 4.01 1.97
CA ASP A 183 14.95 4.25 0.93
C ASP A 183 14.40 5.18 -0.16
N TYR A 184 13.13 5.01 -0.53
CA TYR A 184 12.46 5.87 -1.50
C TYR A 184 12.30 7.31 -1.01
N ILE A 185 11.91 7.51 0.25
CA ILE A 185 11.77 8.83 0.86
C ILE A 185 13.12 9.54 0.95
N TYR A 186 14.19 8.85 1.41
CA TYR A 186 15.50 9.48 1.59
C TYR A 186 16.31 9.68 0.29
N SER A 187 15.88 9.05 -0.82
CA SER A 187 16.51 9.21 -2.12
C SER A 187 15.85 10.29 -3.01
N ASN A 188 14.81 10.97 -2.51
CA ASN A 188 14.05 12.01 -3.23
C ASN A 188 13.85 13.25 -2.37
#